data_AF-A0A9J6FLK2-F1
#
_entry.id   AF-A0A9J6FLK2-F1
#
_cell.length_a   1.000
_cell.length_b   1.000
_cell.length_c   1.000
_cell.angle_alpha   90.00
_cell.angle_beta   90.00
_cell.angle_gamma   90.00
#
_symmetry.space_group_name_H-M   'P 1'
#
loop_
_entity.id
_entity.type
_entity.pdbx_description
1 polymer ?
#
loop_
_entity_poly.entity_id
_entity_poly.type
_entity_poly.pdbx_seq_one_letter_code
_entity_poly.pdbx_strand_id
1 'polypeptide(L)' 'MSGFPLSMSFTDVETVIETVLSTGVHLTESRNVEFALAVHIHPYPSSVLAVWVYIAALTRKG' A
#
# COMPACT_ATOMS: atom_id res chain seq x y z
N MET A 1 -7.11 8.61 -10.72
CA MET A 1 -6.68 8.08 -9.41
C MET A 1 -7.04 6.61 -9.38
N SER A 2 -6.07 5.74 -9.15
CA SER A 2 -6.25 4.30 -8.97
C SER A 2 -5.54 3.90 -7.68
N GLY A 3 -6.17 3.08 -6.86
CA GLY A 3 -5.62 2.72 -5.55
C GLY A 3 -6.67 2.09 -4.66
N PHE A 4 -6.24 1.39 -3.62
CA PHE A 4 -7.12 0.70 -2.69
C PHE A 4 -6.40 0.44 -1.35
N PRO A 5 -7.16 0.24 -0.26
CA PRO A 5 -6.59 -0.23 0.99
C PRO A 5 -6.27 -1.72 0.91
N LEU A 6 -5.05 -2.09 1.30
CA LEU A 6 -4.59 -3.45 1.49
C LEU A 6 -4.47 -3.72 2.99
N SER A 7 -4.97 -4.85 3.48
CA SER A 7 -4.84 -5.26 4.88
C SER A 7 -4.20 -6.64 5.00
N MET A 8 -3.23 -6.79 5.90
CA MET A 8 -2.55 -8.05 6.18
C MET A 8 -2.10 -8.15 7.64
N SER A 9 -1.81 -9.37 8.10
CA SER A 9 -1.07 -9.58 9.35
C SER A 9 0.40 -9.19 9.15
N PHE A 10 1.00 -8.50 10.11
CA PHE A 10 2.42 -8.18 10.08
C PHE A 10 3.25 -9.42 10.42
N THR A 11 4.24 -9.71 9.57
CA THR A 11 5.32 -10.66 9.86
C THR A 11 6.66 -9.93 9.88
N ASP A 12 6.93 -9.18 8.82
CA ASP A 12 8.14 -8.43 8.57
C ASP A 12 7.86 -7.37 7.49
N VAL A 13 8.79 -6.43 7.32
CA VAL A 13 8.63 -5.31 6.38
C VAL A 13 8.74 -5.76 4.92
N GLU A 14 9.54 -6.78 4.63
CA GLU A 14 9.78 -7.26 3.26
C GLU A 14 8.50 -7.88 2.68
N THR A 15 7.81 -8.72 3.45
CA THR A 15 6.51 -9.29 3.10
C THR A 15 5.47 -8.19 2.83
N VAL A 16 5.46 -7.11 3.61
CA VAL A 16 4.56 -5.97 3.37
C VAL A 16 4.87 -5.29 2.03
N ILE A 17 6.16 -5.06 1.74
CA ILE A 17 6.60 -4.47 0.47
C ILE A 17 6.22 -5.37 -0.70
N GLU A 18 6.52 -6.65 -0.63
CA GLU A 18 6.18 -7.64 -1.67
C GLU A 18 4.68 -7.69 -1.92
N THR A 19 3.87 -7.70 -0.84
CA THR A 19 2.41 -7.71 -0.97
C THR A 19 1.93 -6.45 -1.68
N VAL A 20 2.46 -5.27 -1.33
CA VAL A 20 2.11 -4.00 -2.01
C VAL A 20 2.55 -4.01 -3.47
N LEU A 21 3.76 -4.47 -3.79
CA LEU A 21 4.25 -4.55 -5.16
C LEU A 21 3.41 -5.53 -5.99
N SER A 22 2.97 -6.65 -5.41
CA SER A 22 2.15 -7.64 -6.10
C SER A 22 0.81 -7.08 -6.61
N THR A 23 0.31 -5.98 -6.01
CA THR A 23 -0.90 -5.29 -6.46
C THR A 23 -0.76 -4.61 -7.82
N GLY A 24 0.47 -4.34 -8.26
CA GLY A 24 0.74 -3.64 -9.52
C GLY A 24 0.32 -2.17 -9.56
N VAL A 25 -0.14 -1.55 -8.46
CA VAL A 25 -0.57 -0.14 -8.45
C VAL A 25 0.56 0.82 -8.88
N HIS A 26 1.81 0.42 -8.65
CA HIS A 26 3.01 1.15 -9.06
C HIS A 26 3.36 1.01 -10.55
N LEU A 27 2.75 0.06 -11.27
CA LEU A 27 2.98 -0.16 -12.70
C LEU A 27 2.13 0.84 -13.49
N THR A 28 2.79 1.82 -14.11
CA THR A 28 2.15 2.91 -14.84
C THR A 28 3.06 3.38 -15.97
N GLU A 29 2.47 3.64 -17.14
CA GLU A 29 3.19 4.13 -18.32
C GLU A 29 3.29 5.67 -18.35
N SER A 30 2.49 6.35 -17.51
CA SER A 30 2.42 7.81 -17.51
C SER A 30 3.53 8.45 -16.70
N ARG A 31 4.27 9.39 -17.30
CA ARG A 31 5.32 10.17 -16.63
C ARG A 31 4.80 11.19 -15.62
N ASN A 32 3.50 11.51 -15.67
CA ASN A 32 2.86 12.51 -14.81
C ASN A 32 2.10 11.87 -13.64
N VAL A 33 2.46 10.65 -13.29
CA VAL A 33 1.89 9.94 -12.16
C VAL A 33 2.62 10.34 -10.87
N GLU A 34 1.85 10.62 -9.84
CA GLU A 34 2.32 10.81 -8.47
C GLU A 34 1.76 9.68 -7.61
N PHE A 35 2.51 9.24 -6.61
CA PHE A 35 2.08 8.19 -5.70
C PHE A 35 1.80 8.75 -4.31
N ALA A 36 0.74 8.26 -3.69
CA ALA A 36 0.41 8.53 -2.30
C ALA A 36 0.37 7.20 -1.52
N LEU A 37 0.90 7.23 -0.30
CA LEU A 37 0.97 6.08 0.60
C LEU A 37 0.58 6.49 2.02
N ALA A 38 -0.27 5.70 2.67
CA ALA A 38 -0.55 5.82 4.09
C ALA A 38 -0.52 4.44 4.75
N VAL A 39 -0.03 4.36 5.98
CA VAL A 39 0.08 3.11 6.73
C VAL A 39 -0.60 3.27 8.09
N HIS A 40 -1.38 2.27 8.48
CA HIS A 40 -1.99 2.17 9.80
C HIS A 40 -1.68 0.81 10.42
N ILE A 41 -1.36 0.79 11.70
CA ILE A 41 -1.09 -0.43 12.46
C ILE A 41 -2.09 -0.50 13.62
N HIS A 42 -2.79 -1.63 13.72
CA HIS A 42 -3.67 -1.93 14.84
C HIS A 42 -3.16 -3.15 15.62
N PRO A 43 -2.86 -3.01 16.91
CA PRO A 43 -2.43 -4.13 17.73
C PRO A 43 -3.62 -4.98 18.24
N TYR A 44 -3.42 -6.29 18.29
CA TYR A 44 -4.29 -7.26 18.93
C TYR A 44 -3.55 -8.01 20.05
N PRO A 45 -4.28 -8.69 20.96
CA PRO A 45 -3.66 -9.61 21.92
C PRO A 45 -2.79 -10.68 21.25
N SER A 46 -1.90 -11.30 22.04
CA SER A 46 -0.99 -12.34 21.55
C SER A 46 0.01 -11.87 20.49
N SER A 47 0.41 -10.59 20.56
CA SER A 47 1.45 -9.99 19.69
C SER A 47 1.12 -10.02 18.20
N VAL A 48 -0.17 -10.03 17.85
CA VAL A 48 -0.63 -9.93 16.45
C VAL A 48 -0.81 -8.46 16.10
N LEU A 49 -0.22 -8.02 14.99
CA LEU A 49 -0.42 -6.68 14.46
C LEU A 49 -1.12 -6.79 13.10
N ALA A 50 -2.24 -6.10 12.92
CA ALA A 50 -2.83 -5.88 11.61
C ALA A 50 -2.27 -4.59 11.01
N VAL A 51 -1.88 -4.65 9.74
CA VAL A 51 -1.31 -3.54 9.00
C VAL A 51 -2.21 -3.24 7.81
N TRP A 52 -2.60 -1.98 7.68
CA TRP A 52 -3.23 -1.45 6.50
C TRP A 52 -2.23 -0.59 5.75
N VAL A 53 -2.12 -0.83 4.45
CA VAL A 53 -1.40 0.03 3.52
C VAL A 53 -2.40 0.54 2.51
N TYR A 54 -2.56 1.86 2.45
CA TYR A 54 -3.30 2.50 1.38
C TYR A 54 -2.31 3.04 0.36
N ILE A 55 -2.36 2.53 -0.87
CA ILE A 55 -1.53 2.98 -1.98
C ILE A 55 -2.42 3.54 -3.09
N ALA A 56 -2.04 4.69 -3.63
CA ALA A 56 -2.72 5.30 -4.76
C ALA A 56 -1.75 5.89 -5.79
N ALA A 57 -2.07 5.71 -7.06
CA ALA A 57 -1.51 6.39 -8.20
C ALA A 57 -2.46 7.52 -8.64
N LEU A 58 -1.93 8.73 -8.68
CA LEU A 58 -2.61 9.98 -8.99
C LEU A 58 -2.03 10.52 -10.29
N THR A 59 -2.86 11.10 -11.14
CA THR A 59 -2.37 11.83 -12.32
C THR A 59 -2.95 13.22 -12.23
N ARG A 60 -2.08 14.23 -12.32
CA ARG A 60 -2.54 15.61 -12.37
C ARG A 60 -3.31 15.82 -13.67
N LYS A 61 -4.59 16.15 -13.58
CA LYS A 61 -5.34 16.68 -14.72
C LYS A 61 -4.84 18.12 -14.91
N GLY A 62 -4.13 18.34 -16.02
CA GLY A 62 -3.76 19.68 -16.48
C GLY A 62 -4.97 20.44 -17.00
#